data_AF-D2VWQ9-F1
#
_entry.id   AF-D2VWQ9-F1
#
_cell.length_a   1.000
_cell.length_b   1.000
_cell.length_c   1.000
_cell.angle_alpha   90.00
_cell.angle_beta   90.00
_cell.angle_gamma   90.00
#
_symmetry.space_group_name_H-M   'P 1'
#
loop_
_entity.id
_entity.type
_entity.pdbx_description
1 polymer ?
#
loop_
_entity_poly.entity_id
_entity_poly.type
_entity_poly.pdbx_seq_one_letter_code
_entity_poly.pdbx_strand_id
1 'polypeptide(L)'
;MSFLFGSKKKENLFDKLNQNNNTVNNVYGETTGLLSAQYSSSTSGGSPPSNNQEKANTIFSELSSFKPPEGEHNLNPIRSDFAIMKKQSFKKEEDYFTKQNEEKKPVQISLQEKVHGLFIDLSYALGIYGVPSHRLEMHLKTLFDCFPLEKCEFRYTPSSLWFCFTPNFNLNRNDEYEEGDGIVTHNSNAYLSKSKFYVVKLDEYDLEDMDLVKLCELDQLASEIPELMAVTENNPESLSNLIDDLRGRIRTIISRYSFVRSAIRLFIANLISASMWVMYYDGSWMEMLCGLIVGIATGILVVIAEKYPSFNRVNPFISAIVAGTVASLTKVIFSKMLTEEDRGKYPFSVFLVTLCALFGLLPHVSFTNGISELATKNLVSGSMRVFYAFVLILQVCFNSFAQF
;
A
#
# COMPACT_ATOMS: atom_id res chain seq x y z
N MET A 1 -22.63 3.72 35.11
CA MET A 1 -22.49 2.42 34.44
C MET A 1 -21.25 2.50 33.56
N SER A 2 -20.11 2.07 34.12
CA SER A 2 -18.77 2.28 33.56
C SER A 2 -18.41 1.15 32.60
N PHE A 3 -18.01 1.48 31.37
CA PHE A 3 -17.39 0.52 30.44
C PHE A 3 -15.92 0.86 30.26
N LEU A 4 -15.07 -0.03 30.79
CA LEU A 4 -13.64 -0.13 30.54
C LEU A 4 -13.41 -0.70 29.12
N PHE A 5 -12.73 0.05 28.25
CA PHE A 5 -12.11 -0.52 27.05
C PHE A 5 -10.58 -0.47 27.20
N GLY A 6 -9.99 -1.66 27.29
CA GLY A 6 -8.55 -1.86 27.33
C GLY A 6 -7.91 -1.63 25.97
N SER A 7 -6.98 -0.69 25.90
CA SER A 7 -6.04 -0.50 24.79
C SER A 7 -4.70 -1.11 25.21
N LYS A 8 -4.44 -2.36 24.83
CA LYS A 8 -3.16 -3.05 25.05
C LYS A 8 -2.88 -4.04 23.93
N LYS A 9 -2.68 -3.57 22.69
CA LYS A 9 -2.22 -4.46 21.59
C LYS A 9 -1.61 -3.79 20.34
N LYS A 10 -0.98 -2.61 20.43
CA LYS A 10 -0.44 -1.94 19.22
C LYS A 10 1.08 -1.83 19.09
N GLU A 11 1.88 -2.22 20.08
CA GLU A 11 3.35 -2.15 19.97
C GLU A 11 3.98 -3.33 19.19
N ASN A 12 3.29 -4.46 19.04
CA ASN A 12 3.87 -5.67 18.45
C ASN A 12 3.87 -5.75 16.90
N LEU A 13 3.41 -4.72 16.18
CA LEU A 13 3.33 -4.77 14.71
C LEU A 13 4.66 -4.38 14.03
N PHE A 14 5.39 -3.40 14.60
CA PHE A 14 6.63 -2.89 14.02
C PHE A 14 7.84 -3.80 14.28
N ASP A 15 7.91 -4.47 15.44
CA ASP A 15 8.97 -5.46 15.71
C ASP A 15 8.84 -6.71 14.81
N LYS A 16 7.63 -7.05 14.39
CA LYS A 16 7.39 -8.17 13.46
C LYS A 16 7.86 -7.89 12.04
N LEU A 17 7.82 -6.64 11.58
CA LEU A 17 8.36 -6.27 10.27
C LEU A 17 9.89 -6.39 10.24
N ASN A 18 10.56 -6.14 11.37
CA ASN A 18 12.02 -6.27 11.47
C ASN A 18 12.47 -7.75 11.54
N GLN A 19 11.68 -8.64 12.17
CA GLN A 19 12.00 -10.07 12.26
C GLN A 19 11.75 -10.87 10.97
N ASN A 20 10.79 -10.46 10.13
CA ASN A 20 10.43 -11.20 8.90
C ASN A 20 11.42 -10.97 7.74
N ASN A 21 12.28 -9.93 7.81
CA ASN A 21 13.26 -9.61 6.77
C ASN A 21 14.46 -10.58 6.72
N ASN A 22 14.76 -11.30 7.80
CA ASN A 22 15.89 -12.23 7.84
C ASN A 22 15.63 -13.57 7.11
N THR A 23 14.37 -13.90 6.82
CA THR A 23 14.00 -15.19 6.18
C THR A 23 13.90 -15.09 4.66
N VAL A 24 13.87 -13.89 4.08
CA VAL A 24 13.63 -13.66 2.65
C VAL A 24 14.92 -13.69 1.81
N ASN A 25 16.09 -13.53 2.43
CA ASN A 25 17.38 -13.42 1.73
C ASN A 25 17.87 -14.72 1.04
N ASN A 26 17.29 -15.89 1.32
CA ASN A 26 17.77 -17.17 0.77
C ASN A 26 17.06 -17.65 -0.51
N VAL A 27 16.02 -16.95 -1.01
CA VAL A 27 15.17 -17.46 -2.13
C VAL A 27 15.43 -16.76 -3.47
N TYR A 28 16.21 -15.66 -3.51
CA TYR A 28 16.30 -14.78 -4.69
C TYR A 28 17.55 -14.96 -5.59
N GLY A 29 18.38 -15.98 -5.33
CA GLY A 29 19.58 -16.24 -6.14
C GLY A 29 19.31 -16.71 -7.57
N GLU A 30 18.17 -17.36 -7.83
CA GLU A 30 17.88 -17.98 -9.13
C GLU A 30 16.93 -17.16 -10.03
N THR A 31 16.10 -16.26 -9.48
CA THR A 31 15.08 -15.52 -10.26
C THR A 31 15.59 -14.21 -10.87
N THR A 32 16.69 -13.65 -10.38
CA THR A 32 17.29 -12.41 -10.89
C THR A 32 18.01 -12.57 -12.24
N GLY A 33 18.40 -13.79 -12.61
CA GLY A 33 18.99 -14.10 -13.92
C GLY A 33 18.00 -14.03 -15.11
N LEU A 34 16.69 -14.17 -14.86
CA LEU A 34 15.68 -14.19 -15.92
C LEU A 34 15.13 -12.80 -16.28
N LEU A 35 15.12 -11.86 -15.32
CA LEU A 35 14.61 -10.50 -15.54
C LEU A 35 15.60 -9.58 -16.28
N SER A 36 16.92 -9.81 -16.17
CA SER A 36 17.94 -9.07 -16.92
C SER A 36 18.02 -9.47 -18.41
N ALA A 37 17.57 -10.68 -18.75
CA ALA A 37 17.49 -11.15 -20.14
C ALA A 37 16.30 -10.53 -20.91
N GLN A 38 15.25 -10.08 -20.22
CA GLN A 38 14.04 -9.53 -20.87
C GLN A 38 14.18 -8.05 -21.29
N TYR A 39 15.11 -7.30 -20.71
CA TYR A 39 15.29 -5.86 -21.00
C TYR A 39 16.48 -5.52 -21.91
N SER A 40 17.27 -6.51 -22.35
CA SER A 40 18.37 -6.32 -23.30
C SER A 40 17.98 -6.46 -24.78
N SER A 41 16.68 -6.60 -25.11
CA SER A 41 16.21 -6.82 -26.49
C SER A 41 15.34 -5.72 -27.09
N SER A 42 15.21 -4.56 -26.45
CA SER A 42 14.38 -3.45 -26.94
C SER A 42 15.15 -2.25 -27.51
N THR A 43 16.28 -2.49 -28.20
CA THR A 43 16.92 -1.51 -29.09
C THR A 43 17.84 -2.18 -30.11
N SER A 44 17.28 -2.88 -31.11
CA SER A 44 17.73 -2.84 -32.51
C SER A 44 16.97 -3.90 -33.32
N GLY A 45 16.50 -3.54 -34.50
CA GLY A 45 15.86 -4.46 -35.43
C GLY A 45 16.87 -5.47 -35.97
N GLY A 46 16.75 -6.71 -35.54
CA GLY A 46 17.49 -7.85 -36.07
C GLY A 46 16.74 -9.15 -35.77
N SER A 47 16.48 -9.94 -36.81
CA SER A 47 15.77 -11.22 -36.72
C SER A 47 16.46 -12.20 -35.76
N PRO A 48 15.72 -12.96 -34.94
CA PRO A 48 16.32 -13.87 -33.97
C PRO A 48 16.80 -15.18 -34.63
N PRO A 49 17.88 -15.81 -34.12
CA PRO A 49 18.34 -17.12 -34.59
C PRO A 49 17.49 -18.26 -34.00
N SER A 50 17.24 -19.28 -34.83
CA SER A 50 16.28 -20.39 -34.63
C SER A 50 16.65 -21.46 -33.60
N ASN A 51 17.65 -21.25 -32.73
CA ASN A 51 18.20 -22.33 -31.87
C ASN A 51 17.73 -22.34 -30.41
N ASN A 52 16.86 -21.42 -29.99
CA ASN A 52 16.37 -21.37 -28.59
C ASN A 52 14.98 -22.02 -28.36
N GLN A 53 14.29 -22.45 -29.43
CA GLN A 53 13.00 -23.15 -29.31
C GLN A 53 13.14 -24.62 -28.89
N GLU A 54 14.28 -25.26 -29.16
CA GLU A 54 14.49 -26.69 -28.88
C GLU A 54 14.76 -26.98 -27.39
N LYS A 55 15.42 -26.05 -26.69
CA LYS A 55 15.68 -26.17 -25.23
C LYS A 55 14.44 -25.94 -24.37
N ALA A 56 13.49 -25.10 -24.79
CA ALA A 56 12.25 -24.86 -24.06
C ALA A 56 11.30 -26.08 -24.10
N ASN A 57 11.28 -26.81 -25.22
CA ASN A 57 10.41 -27.98 -25.37
C ASN A 57 10.90 -29.20 -24.58
N THR A 58 12.21 -29.30 -24.32
CA THR A 58 12.79 -30.43 -23.56
C THR A 58 12.42 -30.35 -22.07
N ILE A 59 12.39 -29.14 -21.50
CA ILE A 59 12.05 -28.91 -20.09
C ILE A 59 10.55 -29.13 -19.83
N PHE A 60 9.69 -28.81 -20.81
CA PHE A 60 8.24 -29.03 -20.69
C PHE A 60 7.85 -30.52 -20.74
N SER A 61 8.65 -31.37 -21.40
CA SER A 61 8.41 -32.82 -21.41
C SER A 61 8.73 -33.50 -20.07
N GLU A 62 9.75 -33.04 -19.34
CA GLU A 62 10.13 -33.62 -18.03
C GLU A 62 9.15 -33.28 -16.91
N LEU A 63 8.46 -32.13 -16.97
CA LEU A 63 7.44 -31.76 -15.98
C LEU A 63 6.11 -32.51 -16.15
N SER A 64 5.86 -33.12 -17.31
CA SER A 64 4.60 -33.83 -17.58
C SER A 64 4.57 -35.29 -17.07
N SER A 65 5.71 -35.84 -16.63
CA SER A 65 5.82 -37.24 -16.17
C SER A 65 5.68 -37.44 -14.66
N PHE A 66 5.32 -36.40 -13.90
CA PHE A 66 5.20 -36.51 -12.44
C PHE A 66 3.85 -37.10 -12.02
N LYS A 67 3.82 -38.40 -11.72
CA LYS A 67 2.64 -39.12 -11.20
C LYS A 67 2.64 -39.08 -9.67
N PRO A 68 1.58 -38.62 -8.98
CA PRO A 68 1.55 -38.61 -7.53
C PRO A 68 1.38 -40.04 -6.97
N PRO A 69 2.00 -40.36 -5.82
CA PRO A 69 1.82 -41.66 -5.18
C PRO A 69 0.47 -41.69 -4.44
N GLU A 70 -0.35 -42.69 -4.76
CA GLU A 70 -1.51 -43.09 -3.97
C GLU A 70 -1.04 -43.93 -2.77
N GLY A 71 -1.40 -43.52 -1.56
CA GLY A 71 -1.12 -44.27 -0.35
C GLY A 71 -1.82 -43.66 0.86
N GLU A 72 -2.95 -44.26 1.24
CA GLU A 72 -3.61 -44.05 2.53
C GLU A 72 -2.69 -44.53 3.67
N HIS A 73 -2.39 -43.68 4.65
CA HIS A 73 -1.95 -44.16 5.96
C HIS A 73 -2.39 -43.26 7.12
N ASN A 74 -2.95 -43.94 8.11
CA ASN A 74 -3.46 -43.50 9.41
C ASN A 74 -2.62 -42.43 10.12
N LEU A 75 -3.31 -41.40 10.61
CA LEU A 75 -2.81 -40.39 11.53
C LEU A 75 -2.83 -40.91 12.97
N ASN A 76 -1.66 -40.93 13.63
CA ASN A 76 -1.52 -40.82 15.09
C ASN A 76 -0.46 -39.76 15.42
N PRO A 77 -0.61 -39.01 16.54
CA PRO A 77 0.13 -37.77 16.74
C PRO A 77 1.49 -38.00 17.42
N ILE A 78 2.59 -37.80 16.69
CA ILE A 78 3.93 -37.66 17.25
C ILE A 78 4.22 -36.17 17.44
N ARG A 79 4.00 -35.67 18.67
CA ARG A 79 4.21 -34.27 19.04
C ARG A 79 5.04 -34.19 20.33
N SER A 80 6.30 -34.59 20.28
CA SER A 80 7.27 -34.30 21.36
C SER A 80 8.74 -34.24 20.92
N ASP A 81 9.12 -34.89 19.82
CA ASP A 81 10.56 -35.11 19.55
C ASP A 81 11.21 -34.03 18.65
N PHE A 82 10.40 -33.22 17.94
CA PHE A 82 10.90 -32.11 17.11
C PHE A 82 11.42 -30.90 17.89
N ALA A 83 11.07 -30.77 19.18
CA ALA A 83 11.50 -29.63 20.00
C ALA A 83 12.95 -29.75 20.49
N ILE A 84 13.51 -30.97 20.55
CA ILE A 84 14.84 -31.22 21.10
C ILE A 84 15.93 -31.08 20.02
N MET A 85 15.67 -31.51 18.77
CA MET A 85 16.62 -31.32 17.65
C MET A 85 16.82 -29.84 17.28
N LYS A 86 15.79 -28.99 17.39
CA LYS A 86 15.91 -27.57 17.05
C LYS A 86 16.77 -26.77 18.04
N LYS A 87 16.89 -27.23 19.29
CA LYS A 87 17.72 -26.55 20.30
C LYS A 87 19.21 -26.83 20.16
N GLN A 88 19.59 -27.98 19.60
CA GLN A 88 21.00 -28.34 19.43
C GLN A 88 21.62 -27.79 18.15
N SER A 89 20.84 -27.58 17.08
CA SER A 89 21.33 -26.93 15.86
C SER A 89 21.56 -25.42 16.03
N PHE A 90 20.69 -24.74 16.79
CA PHE A 90 20.83 -23.30 17.06
C PHE A 90 22.05 -22.96 17.92
N LYS A 91 22.42 -23.83 18.86
CA LYS A 91 23.54 -23.57 19.78
C LYS A 91 24.92 -23.72 19.11
N LYS A 92 24.99 -24.43 17.98
CA LYS A 92 26.24 -24.65 17.23
C LYS A 92 26.50 -23.57 16.16
N GLU A 93 25.46 -22.87 15.71
CA GLU A 93 25.57 -21.72 14.81
C GLU A 93 25.98 -20.43 15.56
N GLU A 94 25.54 -20.24 16.81
CA GLU A 94 25.96 -19.07 17.62
C GLU A 94 27.46 -19.03 17.90
N ASP A 95 28.11 -20.19 18.09
CA ASP A 95 29.55 -20.26 18.36
C ASP A 95 30.43 -20.01 17.11
N TYR A 96 29.88 -20.15 15.90
CA TYR A 96 30.62 -19.88 14.65
C TYR A 96 30.60 -18.40 14.25
N PHE A 97 29.58 -17.63 14.63
CA PHE A 97 29.49 -16.20 14.32
C PHE A 97 30.23 -15.28 15.31
N THR A 98 30.63 -15.81 16.47
CA THR A 98 31.19 -14.99 17.55
C THR A 98 32.71 -14.75 17.41
N LYS A 99 33.38 -15.32 16.39
CA LYS A 99 34.87 -15.29 16.29
C LYS A 99 35.49 -14.53 15.11
N GLN A 100 34.72 -13.78 14.32
CA GLN A 100 35.27 -13.03 13.16
C GLN A 100 35.01 -11.51 13.13
N ASN A 101 34.57 -10.88 14.23
CA ASN A 101 34.29 -9.43 14.26
C ASN A 101 35.12 -8.66 15.29
N GLU A 102 36.41 -8.93 15.39
CA GLU A 102 37.35 -8.03 16.04
C GLU A 102 38.29 -7.44 14.97
N GLU A 103 37.94 -6.22 14.55
CA GLU A 103 38.67 -5.23 13.73
C GLU A 103 37.91 -4.78 12.47
N LYS A 104 36.85 -3.97 12.65
CA LYS A 104 36.37 -3.01 11.64
C LYS A 104 35.70 -1.81 12.32
N LYS A 105 36.10 -0.60 11.91
CA LYS A 105 35.74 0.73 12.44
C LYS A 105 34.24 0.88 12.78
N PRO A 106 33.85 1.23 14.02
CA PRO A 106 32.47 1.10 14.50
C PRO A 106 31.52 2.29 14.23
N VAL A 107 31.76 3.20 13.28
CA VAL A 107 31.01 4.48 13.23
C VAL A 107 30.20 4.75 11.95
N GLN A 108 30.56 4.20 10.78
CA GLN A 108 29.84 4.51 9.53
C GLN A 108 28.58 3.66 9.28
N ILE A 109 28.46 2.48 9.92
CA ILE A 109 27.34 1.56 9.72
C ILE A 109 26.03 2.10 10.34
N SER A 110 26.06 3.12 11.20
CA SER A 110 24.85 3.67 11.83
C SER A 110 24.10 4.72 10.98
N LEU A 111 24.79 5.48 10.13
CA LEU A 111 24.15 6.62 9.43
C LEU A 111 23.40 6.19 8.16
N GLN A 112 24.01 5.33 7.33
CA GLN A 112 23.37 4.84 6.10
C GLN A 112 22.06 4.12 6.40
N GLU A 113 22.05 3.28 7.45
CA GLU A 113 20.85 2.54 7.86
C GLU A 113 19.75 3.48 8.38
N LYS A 114 20.12 4.58 9.04
CA LYS A 114 19.17 5.62 9.45
C LYS A 114 18.57 6.34 8.24
N VAL A 115 19.40 6.65 7.24
CA VAL A 115 18.97 7.25 5.97
C VAL A 115 17.99 6.31 5.25
N HIS A 116 18.32 5.02 5.11
CA HIS A 116 17.40 4.02 4.54
C HIS A 116 16.07 3.98 5.30
N GLY A 117 16.14 3.99 6.64
CA GLY A 117 14.96 4.04 7.49
C GLY A 117 14.10 5.29 7.28
N LEU A 118 14.70 6.46 7.04
CA LEU A 118 13.97 7.68 6.72
C LEU A 118 13.25 7.58 5.37
N PHE A 119 13.93 7.10 4.33
CA PHE A 119 13.33 6.89 3.01
C PHE A 119 12.16 5.91 3.07
N ILE A 120 12.33 4.80 3.77
CA ILE A 120 11.29 3.78 3.95
C ILE A 120 10.11 4.36 4.74
N ASP A 121 10.35 5.04 5.87
CA ASP A 121 9.28 5.59 6.70
C ASP A 121 8.49 6.70 5.95
N LEU A 122 9.18 7.58 5.22
CA LEU A 122 8.54 8.66 4.46
C LEU A 122 7.77 8.14 3.26
N SER A 123 8.38 7.26 2.46
CA SER A 123 7.73 6.66 1.29
C SER A 123 6.50 5.84 1.68
N TYR A 124 6.60 5.09 2.78
CA TYR A 124 5.47 4.37 3.37
C TYR A 124 4.37 5.36 3.75
N ALA A 125 4.70 6.42 4.49
CA ALA A 125 3.74 7.44 4.92
C ALA A 125 3.02 8.10 3.73
N LEU A 126 3.77 8.57 2.72
CA LEU A 126 3.19 9.17 1.52
C LEU A 126 2.36 8.15 0.71
N GLY A 127 2.83 6.90 0.65
CA GLY A 127 2.15 5.81 -0.06
C GLY A 127 0.80 5.45 0.56
N ILE A 128 0.72 5.31 1.89
CA ILE A 128 -0.53 4.97 2.59
C ILE A 128 -1.57 6.07 2.48
N TYR A 129 -1.17 7.35 2.51
CA TYR A 129 -2.08 8.48 2.36
C TYR A 129 -2.37 8.82 0.90
N GLY A 130 -2.03 7.94 -0.04
CA GLY A 130 -2.49 8.01 -1.42
C GLY A 130 -1.81 9.07 -2.30
N VAL A 131 -0.55 9.43 -2.02
CA VAL A 131 0.22 10.26 -2.95
C VAL A 131 0.25 9.61 -4.34
N PRO A 132 0.00 10.38 -5.42
CA PRO A 132 0.18 9.88 -6.78
C PRO A 132 1.62 9.40 -7.03
N SER A 133 1.77 8.30 -7.75
CA SER A 133 3.06 7.64 -8.02
C SER A 133 4.16 8.60 -8.49
N HIS A 134 3.84 9.49 -9.45
CA HIS A 134 4.79 10.46 -9.99
C HIS A 134 5.28 11.49 -8.96
N ARG A 135 4.39 11.89 -8.04
CA ARG A 135 4.71 12.87 -7.00
C ARG A 135 5.55 12.22 -5.91
N LEU A 136 5.21 10.99 -5.53
CA LEU A 136 6.03 10.18 -4.64
C LEU A 136 7.44 10.01 -5.21
N GLU A 137 7.54 9.70 -6.50
CA GLU A 137 8.82 9.56 -7.20
C GLU A 137 9.63 10.86 -7.17
N MET A 138 8.97 12.00 -7.41
CA MET A 138 9.60 13.32 -7.33
C MET A 138 10.22 13.58 -5.94
N HIS A 139 9.45 13.39 -4.85
CA HIS A 139 9.97 13.63 -3.49
C HIS A 139 11.14 12.71 -3.13
N LEU A 140 11.03 11.42 -3.45
CA LEU A 140 12.10 10.46 -3.16
C LEU A 140 13.35 10.78 -3.96
N LYS A 141 13.21 11.17 -5.24
CA LYS A 141 14.34 11.57 -6.07
C LYS A 141 15.04 12.81 -5.53
N THR A 142 14.29 13.86 -5.18
CA THR A 142 14.86 15.08 -4.57
C THR A 142 15.60 14.75 -3.28
N LEU A 143 15.07 13.85 -2.46
CA LEU A 143 15.75 13.40 -1.26
C LEU A 143 17.03 12.61 -1.57
N PHE A 144 17.02 11.72 -2.55
CA PHE A 144 18.23 10.97 -2.94
C PHE A 144 19.34 11.90 -3.44
N ASP A 145 19.00 12.96 -4.16
CA ASP A 145 19.96 13.97 -4.60
C ASP A 145 20.63 14.69 -3.41
N CYS A 146 19.97 14.76 -2.24
CA CYS A 146 20.55 15.31 -1.01
C CYS A 146 21.49 14.34 -0.27
N PHE A 147 21.47 13.03 -0.57
CA PHE A 147 22.31 12.03 0.08
C PHE A 147 23.29 11.40 -0.94
N PRO A 148 24.49 11.98 -1.14
CA PRO A 148 25.44 11.49 -2.15
C PRO A 148 26.05 10.11 -1.85
N LEU A 149 25.64 9.46 -0.75
CA LEU A 149 26.27 8.25 -0.24
C LEU A 149 25.96 7.00 -1.06
N GLU A 150 24.78 6.91 -1.69
CA GLU A 150 24.34 5.68 -2.37
C GLU A 150 23.43 5.95 -3.57
N LYS A 151 23.49 5.08 -4.57
CA LYS A 151 22.49 5.02 -5.64
C LYS A 151 21.31 4.21 -5.12
N CYS A 152 20.13 4.82 -5.06
CA CYS A 152 18.89 4.11 -4.79
C CYS A 152 18.07 4.03 -6.07
N GLU A 153 17.68 2.81 -6.43
CA GLU A 153 16.58 2.59 -7.37
C GLU A 153 15.35 2.22 -6.55
N PHE A 154 14.21 2.84 -6.86
CA PHE A 154 12.96 2.48 -6.23
C PHE A 154 11.88 2.25 -7.28
N ARG A 155 10.94 1.37 -6.93
CA ARG A 155 9.77 1.10 -7.75
C ARG A 155 8.53 1.15 -6.87
N TYR A 156 7.54 1.91 -7.33
CA TYR A 156 6.24 2.00 -6.69
C TYR A 156 5.22 1.13 -7.43
N THR A 157 4.44 0.39 -6.65
CA THR A 157 3.23 -0.31 -7.09
C THR A 157 2.11 0.01 -6.11
N PRO A 158 0.83 -0.11 -6.51
CA PRO A 158 -0.30 0.16 -5.61
C PRO A 158 -0.23 -0.59 -4.27
N SER A 159 0.34 -1.80 -4.26
CA SER A 159 0.39 -2.69 -3.10
C SER A 159 1.76 -2.76 -2.43
N SER A 160 2.81 -2.18 -3.01
CA SER A 160 4.16 -2.32 -2.47
C SER A 160 5.15 -1.28 -3.01
N LEU A 161 6.10 -0.94 -2.16
CA LEU A 161 7.27 -0.11 -2.44
C LEU A 161 8.51 -0.99 -2.41
N TRP A 162 9.37 -0.83 -3.40
CA TRP A 162 10.58 -1.61 -3.59
C TRP A 162 11.74 -0.64 -3.58
N PHE A 163 12.74 -0.89 -2.73
CA PHE A 163 13.97 -0.10 -2.65
C PHE A 163 15.17 -1.00 -2.88
N CYS A 164 16.06 -0.59 -3.77
CA CYS A 164 17.37 -1.19 -3.97
C CYS A 164 18.43 -0.14 -3.70
N PHE A 165 19.11 -0.26 -2.57
CA PHE A 165 20.21 0.61 -2.19
C PHE A 165 21.52 -0.03 -2.62
N THR A 166 22.24 0.65 -3.52
CA THR A 166 23.54 0.23 -4.00
C THR A 166 24.60 1.22 -3.52
N PRO A 167 25.65 0.76 -2.82
CA PRO A 167 26.69 1.66 -2.34
C PRO A 167 27.33 2.40 -3.51
N ASN A 168 27.51 3.72 -3.39
CA ASN A 168 28.34 4.45 -4.35
C ASN A 168 29.78 4.03 -4.12
N PHE A 169 30.23 3.01 -4.85
CA PHE A 169 31.64 2.86 -5.14
C PHE A 169 32.03 4.09 -5.96
N ASN A 170 32.52 5.12 -5.27
CA ASN A 170 33.44 6.04 -5.90
C ASN A 170 34.54 5.16 -6.46
N LEU A 171 34.50 4.94 -7.77
CA LEU A 171 35.62 4.51 -8.58
C LEU A 171 36.67 5.60 -8.40
N ASN A 172 37.33 5.63 -7.24
CA ASN A 172 38.63 6.23 -7.15
C ASN A 172 39.42 5.50 -8.22
N ARG A 173 39.77 6.25 -9.26
CA ARG A 173 40.45 5.86 -10.48
C ARG A 173 41.82 5.18 -10.26
N ASN A 174 42.14 4.88 -9.00
CA ASN A 174 43.42 4.42 -8.48
C ASN A 174 43.33 3.00 -7.92
N ASP A 175 42.14 2.37 -7.84
CA ASP A 175 42.11 0.91 -7.93
C ASP A 175 42.49 0.60 -9.37
N GLU A 176 43.80 0.54 -9.61
CA GLU A 176 44.41 0.20 -10.90
C GLU A 176 43.76 -1.10 -11.38
N TYR A 177 42.85 -0.93 -12.34
CA TYR A 177 42.49 -1.98 -13.25
C TYR A 177 43.80 -2.42 -13.90
N GLU A 178 44.24 -3.65 -13.63
CA GLU A 178 45.22 -4.27 -14.51
C GLU A 178 44.58 -4.30 -15.90
N GLU A 179 45.11 -3.44 -16.78
CA GLU A 179 44.69 -3.26 -18.16
C GLU A 179 45.18 -4.47 -18.98
N GLY A 180 44.70 -5.66 -18.61
CA GLY A 180 44.83 -6.89 -19.39
C GLY A 180 43.57 -7.07 -20.24
N ASP A 181 43.70 -6.83 -21.54
CA ASP A 181 42.73 -7.22 -22.58
C ASP A 181 41.36 -6.52 -22.60
N GLY A 182 41.30 -5.19 -22.54
CA GLY A 182 40.27 -4.36 -23.21
C GLY A 182 38.76 -4.61 -22.95
N ILE A 183 38.39 -5.58 -22.10
CA ILE A 183 37.03 -5.93 -21.73
C ILE A 183 36.93 -5.67 -20.24
N VAL A 184 36.37 -4.51 -19.88
CA VAL A 184 36.09 -4.17 -18.48
C VAL A 184 34.96 -5.09 -17.99
N THR A 185 35.31 -6.27 -17.50
CA THR A 185 34.37 -7.13 -16.78
C THR A 185 34.21 -6.57 -15.38
N HIS A 186 33.25 -5.67 -15.18
CA HIS A 186 32.80 -5.37 -13.82
C HIS A 186 32.34 -6.68 -13.17
N ASN A 187 32.94 -7.05 -12.04
CA ASN A 187 32.51 -8.21 -11.28
C ASN A 187 31.13 -7.91 -10.66
N SER A 188 30.08 -8.06 -11.46
CA SER A 188 28.68 -7.77 -11.13
C SER A 188 28.24 -8.46 -9.83
N ASN A 189 28.80 -9.64 -9.55
CA ASN A 189 28.54 -10.42 -8.34
C ASN A 189 29.03 -9.71 -7.06
N ALA A 190 30.12 -8.94 -7.14
CA ALA A 190 30.63 -8.18 -6.00
C ALA A 190 29.76 -6.94 -5.70
N TYR A 191 29.10 -6.37 -6.72
CA TYR A 191 28.16 -5.26 -6.54
C TYR A 191 26.84 -5.75 -5.94
N LEU A 192 26.28 -6.83 -6.49
CA LEU A 192 25.02 -7.41 -6.02
C LEU A 192 25.11 -7.96 -4.59
N SER A 193 26.28 -8.46 -4.18
CA SER A 193 26.46 -8.96 -2.81
C SER A 193 26.43 -7.86 -1.74
N LYS A 194 26.58 -6.58 -2.11
CA LYS A 194 26.53 -5.45 -1.18
C LYS A 194 25.26 -4.60 -1.28
N SER A 195 24.45 -4.79 -2.31
CA SER A 195 23.17 -4.08 -2.43
C SER A 195 22.19 -4.57 -1.37
N LYS A 196 21.49 -3.63 -0.72
CA LYS A 196 20.41 -3.94 0.23
C LYS A 196 19.07 -3.73 -0.48
N PHE A 197 18.20 -4.72 -0.37
CA PHE A 197 16.89 -4.71 -0.99
C PHE A 197 15.79 -4.71 0.08
N TYR A 198 14.85 -3.78 -0.03
CA TYR A 198 13.72 -3.65 0.88
C TYR A 198 12.41 -3.70 0.10
N VAL A 199 11.47 -4.52 0.57
CA VAL A 199 10.10 -4.52 0.08
C VAL A 199 9.20 -4.10 1.22
N VAL A 200 8.53 -2.97 1.04
CA VAL A 200 7.55 -2.45 1.97
C VAL A 200 6.18 -2.75 1.38
N LYS A 201 5.44 -3.63 2.03
CA LYS A 201 4.07 -3.90 1.64
C LYS A 201 3.19 -2.73 2.08
N LEU A 202 2.45 -2.15 1.13
CA LEU A 202 1.41 -1.19 1.41
C LEU A 202 0.14 -2.00 1.62
N ASP A 203 -0.35 -2.05 2.85
CA ASP A 203 -1.60 -2.75 3.10
C ASP A 203 -2.73 -1.97 2.42
N GLU A 204 -3.43 -2.67 1.52
CA GLU A 204 -4.51 -2.16 0.68
C GLU A 204 -5.63 -1.46 1.47
N TYR A 205 -5.73 -1.77 2.77
CA TYR A 205 -6.70 -1.21 3.70
C TYR A 205 -6.48 0.28 4.03
N ASP A 206 -5.25 0.80 3.87
CA ASP A 206 -4.94 2.17 4.27
C ASP A 206 -5.20 3.20 3.15
N LEU A 207 -5.44 2.75 1.91
CA LEU A 207 -5.67 3.63 0.75
C LEU A 207 -7.05 4.32 0.76
N GLU A 208 -8.02 3.83 1.54
CA GLU A 208 -9.37 4.42 1.61
C GLU A 208 -9.45 5.60 2.59
N ASP A 209 -8.61 5.61 3.63
CA ASP A 209 -8.54 6.69 4.63
C ASP A 209 -7.53 7.77 4.20
N MET A 210 -7.82 8.42 3.07
CA MET A 210 -7.03 9.54 2.57
C MET A 210 -7.21 10.78 3.44
N ASP A 211 -6.45 10.86 4.53
CA ASP A 211 -6.37 12.06 5.37
C ASP A 211 -5.50 13.12 4.66
N LEU A 212 -6.15 13.95 3.85
CA LEU A 212 -5.51 15.04 3.09
C LEU A 212 -4.72 16.00 3.99
N VAL A 213 -5.10 16.14 5.27
CA VAL A 213 -4.36 17.00 6.21
C VAL A 213 -3.00 16.39 6.51
N LYS A 214 -2.96 15.09 6.84
CA LYS A 214 -1.69 14.38 7.04
C LYS A 214 -0.87 14.31 5.77
N LEU A 215 -1.52 14.12 4.63
CA LEU A 215 -0.87 14.14 3.32
C LEU A 215 -0.16 15.46 3.07
N CYS A 216 -0.83 16.59 3.34
CA CYS A 216 -0.27 17.93 3.23
C CYS A 216 0.88 18.15 4.22
N GLU A 217 0.73 17.73 5.49
CA GLU A 217 1.81 17.81 6.49
C GLU A 217 3.04 16.98 6.09
N LEU A 218 2.85 15.79 5.52
CA LEU A 218 3.94 14.93 5.03
C LEU A 218 4.61 15.48 3.78
N ASP A 219 3.82 16.05 2.87
CA ASP A 219 4.30 16.70 1.65
C ASP A 219 5.13 17.95 1.97
N GLN A 220 4.64 18.78 2.89
CA GLN A 220 5.41 19.90 3.43
C GLN A 220 6.69 19.40 4.09
N LEU A 221 6.61 18.37 4.95
CA LEU A 221 7.79 17.78 5.56
C LEU A 221 8.81 17.29 4.51
N ALA A 222 8.35 16.61 3.46
CA ALA A 222 9.20 16.14 2.38
C ALA A 222 9.91 17.30 1.64
N SER A 223 9.24 18.45 1.50
CA SER A 223 9.82 19.67 0.91
C SER A 223 10.79 20.40 1.83
N GLU A 224 10.65 20.29 3.16
CA GLU A 224 11.54 20.91 4.14
C GLU A 224 12.89 20.17 4.26
N ILE A 225 12.92 18.86 4.01
CA ILE A 225 14.12 18.03 4.24
C ILE A 225 15.36 18.53 3.46
N PRO A 226 15.29 18.83 2.14
CA PRO A 226 16.45 19.34 1.40
C PRO A 226 17.06 20.61 2.00
N GLU A 227 16.22 21.52 2.49
CA GLU A 227 16.67 22.76 3.13
C GLU A 227 17.36 22.48 4.47
N LEU A 228 16.78 21.61 5.30
CA LEU A 228 17.36 21.21 6.59
C LEU A 228 18.69 20.46 6.40
N MET A 229 18.81 19.67 5.33
CA MET A 229 20.01 18.96 4.96
C MET A 229 21.15 19.91 4.56
N ALA A 230 20.85 20.94 3.76
CA ALA A 230 21.84 21.93 3.34
C ALA A 230 22.47 22.69 4.53
N VAL A 231 21.70 22.94 5.59
CA VAL A 231 22.21 23.58 6.82
C VAL A 231 23.12 22.64 7.63
N THR A 232 22.91 21.33 7.52
CA THR A 232 23.51 20.32 8.40
C THR A 232 24.75 19.62 7.81
N GLU A 233 25.09 19.94 6.55
CA GLU A 233 26.13 19.26 5.75
C GLU A 233 27.52 19.17 6.43
N ASN A 234 27.83 20.07 7.36
CA ASN A 234 29.16 20.16 7.98
C ASN A 234 29.39 19.25 9.21
N ASN A 235 28.37 18.56 9.75
CA ASN A 235 28.54 17.72 10.94
C ASN A 235 27.74 16.38 10.88
N PRO A 236 28.41 15.22 10.84
CA PRO A 236 27.73 13.91 10.74
C PRO A 236 26.87 13.58 11.97
N GLU A 237 27.21 14.06 13.16
CA GLU A 237 26.41 13.83 14.37
C GLU A 237 25.10 14.63 14.32
N SER A 238 25.17 15.89 13.86
CA SER A 238 23.99 16.73 13.65
C SER A 238 23.06 16.12 12.61
N LEU A 239 23.60 15.55 11.54
CA LEU A 239 22.82 14.87 10.50
C LEU A 239 22.08 13.64 11.05
N SER A 240 22.76 12.81 11.85
CA SER A 240 22.12 11.66 12.50
C SER A 240 20.95 12.09 13.38
N ASN A 241 21.13 13.14 14.19
CA ASN A 241 20.08 13.64 15.08
C ASN A 241 18.90 14.24 14.30
N LEU A 242 19.18 14.95 13.19
CA LEU A 242 18.15 15.47 12.30
C LEU A 242 17.31 14.34 11.68
N ILE A 243 17.95 13.26 11.21
CA ILE A 243 17.25 12.11 10.65
C ILE A 243 16.33 11.48 11.71
N ASP A 244 16.82 11.31 12.94
CA ASP A 244 16.00 10.75 14.02
C ASP A 244 14.82 11.66 14.38
N ASP A 245 15.00 12.99 14.37
CA ASP A 245 13.91 13.96 14.57
C ASP A 245 12.86 13.90 13.44
N LEU A 246 13.30 13.88 12.18
CA LEU A 246 12.43 13.76 11.02
C LEU A 246 11.60 12.47 11.05
N ARG A 247 12.23 11.34 11.37
CA ARG A 247 11.52 10.07 11.57
C ARG A 247 10.53 10.15 12.72
N GLY A 248 10.89 10.83 13.81
CA GLY A 248 10.01 11.16 14.92
C GLY A 248 8.78 11.97 14.50
N ARG A 249 8.98 13.01 13.68
CA ARG A 249 7.90 13.84 13.09
C ARG A 249 6.98 12.99 12.21
N ILE A 250 7.53 12.18 11.30
CA ILE A 250 6.75 11.26 10.44
C ILE A 250 5.89 10.32 11.31
N ARG A 251 6.49 9.68 12.31
CA ARG A 251 5.75 8.78 13.22
C ARG A 251 4.68 9.52 14.02
N THR A 252 4.93 10.76 14.41
CA THR A 252 3.95 11.59 15.12
C THR A 252 2.76 11.92 14.21
N ILE A 253 3.00 12.26 12.95
CA ILE A 253 1.95 12.53 11.96
C ILE A 253 1.11 11.25 11.71
N ILE A 254 1.78 10.10 11.52
CA ILE A 254 1.11 8.82 11.31
C ILE A 254 0.25 8.44 12.53
N SER A 255 0.81 8.54 13.74
CA SER A 255 0.16 8.13 14.98
C SER A 255 -0.95 9.07 15.46
N ARG A 256 -1.06 10.29 14.89
CA ARG A 256 -2.15 11.23 15.14
C ARG A 256 -3.45 10.72 14.51
N TYR A 257 -4.02 9.65 15.05
CA TYR A 257 -5.30 9.10 14.60
C TYR A 257 -6.39 9.45 15.61
N SER A 258 -7.25 10.42 15.28
CA SER A 258 -8.43 10.71 16.09
C SER A 258 -9.67 10.09 15.47
N PHE A 259 -9.85 8.78 15.70
CA PHE A 259 -11.02 7.99 15.27
C PHE A 259 -12.34 8.75 15.47
N VAL A 260 -12.55 9.33 16.65
CA VAL A 260 -13.81 10.00 17.00
C VAL A 260 -14.08 11.23 16.12
N ARG A 261 -13.04 12.01 15.77
CA ARG A 261 -13.24 13.17 14.89
C ARG A 261 -13.48 12.75 13.45
N SER A 262 -12.86 11.66 12.99
CA SER A 262 -13.07 11.13 11.64
C SER A 262 -14.48 10.54 11.50
N ALA A 263 -14.90 9.67 12.42
CA ALA A 263 -16.24 9.08 12.44
C ALA A 263 -17.36 10.14 12.42
N ILE A 264 -17.26 11.19 13.26
CA ILE A 264 -18.28 12.26 13.30
C ILE A 264 -18.31 13.03 11.97
N ARG A 265 -17.13 13.35 11.40
CA ARG A 265 -17.06 14.04 10.11
C ARG A 265 -17.66 13.20 8.98
N LEU A 266 -17.35 11.90 8.94
CA LEU A 266 -17.89 10.97 7.94
C LEU A 266 -19.41 10.83 8.06
N PHE A 267 -19.94 10.73 9.28
CA PHE A 267 -21.37 10.68 9.53
C PHE A 267 -22.08 11.94 9.04
N ILE A 268 -21.59 13.13 9.43
CA ILE A 268 -22.17 14.41 9.01
C ILE A 268 -22.06 14.59 7.49
N ALA A 269 -20.92 14.21 6.89
CA ALA A 269 -20.73 14.30 5.45
C ALA A 269 -21.74 13.43 4.68
N ASN A 270 -21.97 12.18 5.10
CA ASN A 270 -22.97 11.30 4.48
C ASN A 270 -24.40 11.83 4.65
N LEU A 271 -24.72 12.35 5.83
CA LEU A 271 -26.02 12.95 6.14
C LEU A 271 -26.36 14.13 5.21
N ILE A 272 -25.42 15.08 5.11
CA ILE A 272 -25.61 16.31 4.34
C ILE A 272 -25.57 16.01 2.84
N SER A 273 -24.59 15.22 2.38
CA SER A 273 -24.42 14.95 0.95
C SER A 273 -25.62 14.23 0.35
N ALA A 274 -26.18 13.21 1.00
CA ALA A 274 -27.34 12.48 0.50
C ALA A 274 -28.54 13.42 0.27
N SER A 275 -28.78 14.36 1.18
CA SER A 275 -29.87 15.33 1.08
C SER A 275 -29.61 16.38 -0.01
N MET A 276 -28.36 16.89 -0.10
CA MET A 276 -27.99 17.89 -1.10
C MET A 276 -28.05 17.35 -2.53
N TRP A 277 -27.65 16.09 -2.75
CA TRP A 277 -27.75 15.47 -4.08
C TRP A 277 -29.20 15.32 -4.55
N VAL A 278 -30.13 14.98 -3.66
CA VAL A 278 -31.56 14.93 -4.02
C VAL A 278 -32.06 16.30 -4.46
N MET A 279 -31.68 17.37 -3.74
CA MET A 279 -32.03 18.74 -4.11
C MET A 279 -31.42 19.14 -5.46
N TYR A 280 -30.21 18.69 -5.75
CA TYR A 280 -29.52 18.98 -7.02
C TYR A 280 -30.22 18.37 -8.24
N TYR A 281 -30.84 17.20 -8.10
CA TYR A 281 -31.59 16.53 -9.16
C TYR A 281 -33.06 16.95 -9.22
N ASP A 282 -33.38 18.17 -8.75
CA ASP A 282 -34.74 18.72 -8.68
C ASP A 282 -35.74 17.80 -7.94
N GLY A 283 -35.24 17.07 -6.93
CA GLY A 283 -36.06 16.20 -6.10
C GLY A 283 -37.05 16.97 -5.23
N SER A 284 -38.17 16.33 -4.90
CA SER A 284 -39.17 16.87 -3.98
C SER A 284 -38.61 17.00 -2.56
N TRP A 285 -39.20 17.89 -1.76
CA TRP A 285 -38.83 18.04 -0.35
C TRP A 285 -39.04 16.74 0.47
N MET A 286 -39.97 15.88 0.05
CA MET A 286 -40.18 14.54 0.65
C MET A 286 -39.04 13.59 0.33
N GLU A 287 -38.54 13.60 -0.90
CA GLU A 287 -37.36 12.83 -1.29
C GLU A 287 -36.12 13.33 -0.56
N MET A 288 -36.00 14.64 -0.33
CA MET A 288 -34.92 15.23 0.47
C MET A 288 -34.96 14.72 1.93
N LEU A 289 -36.13 14.71 2.55
CA LEU A 289 -36.30 14.17 3.92
C LEU A 289 -36.01 12.67 3.98
N CYS A 290 -36.42 11.91 2.95
CA CYS A 290 -36.07 10.51 2.81
C CYS A 290 -34.55 10.32 2.65
N GLY A 291 -33.90 11.15 1.82
CA GLY A 291 -32.45 11.17 1.64
C GLY A 291 -31.69 11.43 2.92
N LEU A 292 -32.22 12.29 3.80
CA LEU A 292 -31.69 12.51 5.14
C LEU A 292 -31.76 11.23 5.99
N ILE A 293 -32.92 10.56 6.04
CA ILE A 293 -33.10 9.32 6.80
C ILE A 293 -32.18 8.21 6.29
N VAL A 294 -32.09 8.06 4.97
CA VAL A 294 -31.21 7.08 4.33
C VAL A 294 -29.74 7.43 4.61
N GLY A 295 -29.36 8.71 4.54
CA GLY A 295 -28.02 9.20 4.86
C GLY A 295 -27.61 8.97 6.32
N ILE A 296 -28.56 9.05 7.27
CA ILE A 296 -28.31 8.62 8.67
C ILE A 296 -27.98 7.14 8.71
N ALA A 297 -28.79 6.29 8.06
CA ALA A 297 -28.62 4.85 8.08
C ALA A 297 -27.27 4.42 7.47
N THR A 298 -26.92 4.95 6.29
CA THR A 298 -25.63 4.67 5.64
C THR A 298 -24.47 5.28 6.41
N GLY A 299 -24.62 6.48 6.96
CA GLY A 299 -23.60 7.13 7.80
C GLY A 299 -23.25 6.31 9.04
N ILE A 300 -24.23 5.69 9.71
CA ILE A 300 -23.98 4.78 10.84
C ILE A 300 -23.18 3.56 10.39
N LEU A 301 -23.52 2.97 9.24
CA LEU A 301 -22.78 1.81 8.70
C LEU A 301 -21.34 2.16 8.36
N VAL A 302 -21.08 3.34 7.78
CA VAL A 302 -19.73 3.84 7.52
C VAL A 302 -18.92 3.98 8.81
N VAL A 303 -19.52 4.53 9.88
CA VAL A 303 -18.84 4.64 11.18
C VAL A 303 -18.55 3.26 11.79
N ILE A 304 -19.45 2.29 11.62
CA ILE A 304 -19.22 0.91 12.06
C ILE A 304 -18.11 0.25 11.22
N ALA A 305 -18.08 0.53 9.92
CA ALA A 305 -17.08 0.01 8.99
C ALA A 305 -15.67 0.50 9.31
N GLU A 306 -15.51 1.77 9.70
CA GLU A 306 -14.24 2.34 10.15
C GLU A 306 -13.68 1.57 11.37
N LYS A 307 -14.55 1.06 12.23
CA LYS A 307 -14.15 0.29 13.42
C LYS A 307 -13.64 -1.12 13.08
N TYR A 308 -14.12 -1.71 11.98
CA TYR A 308 -13.86 -3.10 11.61
C TYR A 308 -13.32 -3.21 10.18
N PRO A 309 -11.99 -3.33 9.98
CA PRO A 309 -11.38 -3.35 8.63
C PRO A 309 -11.96 -4.40 7.67
N SER A 310 -12.31 -5.59 8.19
CA SER A 310 -12.95 -6.63 7.39
C SER A 310 -14.34 -6.24 6.90
N PHE A 311 -15.07 -5.44 7.68
CA PHE A 311 -16.40 -4.95 7.33
C PHE A 311 -16.34 -3.82 6.31
N ASN A 312 -15.27 -3.01 6.32
CA ASN A 312 -15.11 -1.91 5.37
C ASN A 312 -15.14 -2.38 3.91
N ARG A 313 -14.52 -3.52 3.61
CA ARG A 313 -14.52 -4.13 2.26
C ARG A 313 -15.91 -4.46 1.71
N VAL A 314 -16.84 -4.80 2.59
CA VAL A 314 -18.22 -5.17 2.23
C VAL A 314 -19.20 -4.03 2.49
N ASN A 315 -18.73 -2.92 3.06
CA ASN A 315 -19.57 -1.80 3.47
C ASN A 315 -20.34 -1.16 2.30
N PRO A 316 -19.76 -0.92 1.11
CA PRO A 316 -20.51 -0.36 -0.02
C PRO A 316 -21.70 -1.23 -0.41
N PHE A 317 -21.52 -2.56 -0.41
CA PHE A 317 -22.55 -3.53 -0.73
C PHE A 317 -23.66 -3.54 0.34
N ILE A 318 -23.30 -3.64 1.63
CA ILE A 318 -24.28 -3.66 2.73
C ILE A 318 -25.03 -2.33 2.79
N SER A 319 -24.34 -1.20 2.63
CA SER A 319 -24.93 0.12 2.62
C SER A 319 -25.92 0.30 1.47
N ALA A 320 -25.67 -0.29 0.30
CA ALA A 320 -26.63 -0.27 -0.82
C ALA A 320 -27.92 -1.05 -0.52
N ILE A 321 -27.83 -2.20 0.15
CA ILE A 321 -28.99 -2.97 0.58
C ILE A 321 -29.77 -2.18 1.64
N VAL A 322 -29.08 -1.63 2.64
CA VAL A 322 -29.71 -0.86 3.71
C VAL A 322 -30.33 0.43 3.17
N ALA A 323 -29.66 1.13 2.25
CA ALA A 323 -30.20 2.33 1.64
C ALA A 323 -31.49 2.07 0.86
N GLY A 324 -31.52 1.01 0.06
CA GLY A 324 -32.71 0.60 -0.69
C GLY A 324 -33.88 0.16 0.19
N THR A 325 -33.61 -0.68 1.18
CA THR A 325 -34.63 -1.15 2.13
C THR A 325 -35.22 -0.01 2.96
N VAL A 326 -34.37 0.90 3.47
CA VAL A 326 -34.81 2.10 4.19
C VAL A 326 -35.59 3.04 3.28
N ALA A 327 -35.14 3.29 2.05
CA ALA A 327 -35.86 4.13 1.09
C ALA A 327 -37.24 3.56 0.73
N SER A 328 -37.33 2.24 0.52
CA SER A 328 -38.60 1.55 0.24
C SER A 328 -39.54 1.60 1.44
N LEU A 329 -39.04 1.36 2.66
CA LEU A 329 -39.85 1.43 3.87
C LEU A 329 -40.37 2.86 4.11
N THR A 330 -39.50 3.85 3.94
CA THR A 330 -39.84 5.27 4.06
C THR A 330 -40.91 5.67 3.06
N LYS A 331 -40.85 5.18 1.81
CA LYS A 331 -41.94 5.37 0.82
C LYS A 331 -43.28 4.83 1.33
N VAL A 332 -43.30 3.62 1.88
CA VAL A 332 -44.54 3.00 2.40
C VAL A 332 -45.10 3.82 3.56
N ILE A 333 -44.24 4.27 4.48
CA ILE A 333 -44.65 5.10 5.63
C ILE A 333 -45.23 6.43 5.14
N PHE A 334 -44.55 7.13 4.23
CA PHE A 334 -45.04 8.39 3.67
C PHE A 334 -46.35 8.21 2.89
N SER A 335 -46.50 7.12 2.13
CA SER A 335 -47.73 6.85 1.37
C SER A 335 -48.98 6.67 2.25
N LYS A 336 -48.78 6.24 3.51
CA LYS A 336 -49.85 6.12 4.51
C LYS A 336 -50.13 7.43 5.24
N MET A 337 -49.12 8.30 5.37
CA MET A 337 -49.27 9.60 6.06
C MET A 337 -49.83 10.70 5.15
N LEU A 338 -49.60 10.61 3.84
CA LEU A 338 -50.09 11.58 2.86
C LEU A 338 -51.54 11.31 2.44
N THR A 339 -52.38 12.33 2.57
CA THR A 339 -53.78 12.35 2.12
C THR A 339 -53.87 12.14 0.60
N GLU A 340 -54.94 11.50 0.13
CA GLU A 340 -55.20 11.20 -1.29
C GLU A 340 -55.01 12.42 -2.22
N GLU A 341 -55.33 13.62 -1.74
CA GLU A 341 -55.24 14.88 -2.51
C GLU A 341 -53.80 15.28 -2.85
N ASP A 342 -52.82 14.96 -1.98
CA ASP A 342 -51.42 15.35 -2.17
C ASP A 342 -50.59 14.32 -2.96
N ARG A 343 -51.13 13.11 -3.20
CA ARG A 343 -50.38 12.03 -3.88
C ARG A 343 -50.00 12.36 -5.32
N GLY A 344 -50.77 13.21 -5.99
CA GLY A 344 -50.48 13.61 -7.37
C GLY A 344 -49.42 14.71 -7.50
N LYS A 345 -49.16 15.48 -6.43
CA LYS A 345 -48.36 16.70 -6.49
C LYS A 345 -46.86 16.46 -6.28
N TYR A 346 -46.50 15.38 -5.58
CA TYR A 346 -45.10 15.09 -5.23
C TYR A 346 -44.74 13.66 -5.68
N PRO A 347 -44.18 13.47 -6.89
CA PRO A 347 -43.68 12.17 -7.30
C PRO A 347 -42.55 11.73 -6.36
N PHE A 348 -42.59 10.48 -5.92
CA PHE A 348 -41.57 9.91 -5.03
C PHE A 348 -40.83 8.78 -5.73
N SER A 349 -39.57 9.03 -6.04
CA SER A 349 -38.64 8.09 -6.66
C SER A 349 -37.71 7.48 -5.61
N VAL A 350 -37.94 6.20 -5.28
CA VAL A 350 -37.03 5.42 -4.42
C VAL A 350 -35.64 5.40 -5.04
N PHE A 351 -35.57 5.23 -6.36
CA PHE A 351 -34.34 5.15 -7.11
C PHE A 351 -33.49 6.41 -6.96
N LEU A 352 -34.10 7.59 -7.10
CA LEU A 352 -33.38 8.85 -6.97
C LEU A 352 -32.74 8.97 -5.57
N VAL A 353 -33.51 8.69 -4.52
CA VAL A 353 -33.05 8.79 -3.14
C VAL A 353 -31.94 7.77 -2.84
N THR A 354 -32.12 6.52 -3.26
CA THR A 354 -31.11 5.48 -3.07
C THR A 354 -29.82 5.82 -3.83
N LEU A 355 -29.93 6.28 -5.07
CA LEU A 355 -28.77 6.70 -5.87
C LEU A 355 -28.01 7.84 -5.18
N CYS A 356 -28.72 8.88 -4.71
CA CYS A 356 -28.13 10.03 -4.02
C CYS A 356 -27.42 9.64 -2.72
N ALA A 357 -27.96 8.68 -1.96
CA ALA A 357 -27.31 8.18 -0.76
C ALA A 357 -26.04 7.36 -1.05
N LEU A 358 -25.98 6.70 -2.20
CA LEU A 358 -24.82 5.87 -2.60
C LEU A 358 -23.71 6.65 -3.28
N PHE A 359 -24.01 7.82 -3.85
CA PHE A 359 -22.98 8.71 -4.40
C PHE A 359 -21.88 9.01 -3.38
N GLY A 360 -22.22 9.22 -2.10
CA GLY A 360 -21.23 9.48 -1.04
C GLY A 360 -20.24 8.33 -0.78
N LEU A 361 -20.59 7.10 -1.17
CA LEU A 361 -19.77 5.90 -0.98
C LEU A 361 -18.85 5.60 -2.17
N LEU A 362 -18.98 6.35 -3.27
CA LEU A 362 -18.17 6.12 -4.45
C LEU A 362 -16.70 6.52 -4.17
N PRO A 363 -15.72 5.71 -4.63
CA PRO A 363 -14.29 5.98 -4.45
C PRO A 363 -13.82 7.09 -5.39
N HIS A 364 -14.24 8.33 -5.12
CA HIS A 364 -13.98 9.48 -5.99
C HIS A 364 -12.49 9.77 -6.15
N VAL A 365 -11.75 9.84 -5.05
CA VAL A 365 -10.34 10.26 -5.09
C VAL A 365 -9.45 9.17 -5.68
N SER A 366 -9.73 7.89 -5.40
CA SER A 366 -9.01 6.77 -6.03
C SER A 366 -9.23 6.75 -7.54
N PHE A 367 -10.45 7.06 -7.99
CA PHE A 367 -10.76 7.15 -9.42
C PHE A 367 -10.02 8.31 -10.09
N THR A 368 -10.08 9.53 -9.53
CA THR A 368 -9.40 10.71 -10.10
C THR A 368 -7.88 10.57 -10.07
N ASN A 369 -7.31 10.05 -8.97
CA ASN A 369 -5.88 9.78 -8.88
C ASN A 369 -5.46 8.69 -9.87
N GLY A 370 -6.27 7.65 -10.05
CA GLY A 370 -6.02 6.60 -11.05
C GLY A 370 -5.99 7.14 -12.47
N ILE A 371 -6.92 8.04 -12.84
CA ILE A 371 -6.92 8.72 -14.15
C ILE A 371 -5.68 9.61 -14.31
N SER A 372 -5.31 10.37 -13.30
CA SER A 372 -4.12 11.23 -13.33
C SER A 372 -2.82 10.40 -13.50
N GLU A 373 -2.72 9.26 -12.82
CA GLU A 373 -1.62 8.31 -13.00
C GLU A 373 -1.59 7.71 -14.41
N LEU A 374 -2.76 7.35 -14.95
CA LEU A 374 -2.87 6.85 -16.32
C LEU A 374 -2.44 7.92 -17.35
N ALA A 375 -2.83 9.18 -17.15
CA ALA A 375 -2.45 10.32 -17.99
C ALA A 375 -0.94 10.62 -17.93
N THR A 376 -0.31 10.41 -16.77
CA THR A 376 1.14 10.59 -16.58
C THR A 376 1.97 9.37 -16.99
N LYS A 377 1.38 8.39 -17.70
CA LYS A 377 2.02 7.15 -18.17
C LYS A 377 2.44 6.17 -17.06
N ASN A 378 1.95 6.35 -15.84
CA ASN A 378 2.06 5.35 -14.77
C ASN A 378 0.95 4.29 -14.93
N LEU A 379 1.02 3.54 -16.03
CA LEU A 379 -0.07 2.67 -16.51
C LEU A 379 -0.49 1.63 -15.47
N VAL A 380 0.46 0.94 -14.84
CA VAL A 380 0.18 -0.17 -13.90
C VAL A 380 -0.53 0.32 -12.64
N SER A 381 -0.06 1.43 -12.04
CA SER A 381 -0.70 1.97 -10.83
C SER A 381 -2.07 2.57 -11.15
N GLY A 382 -2.14 3.39 -12.21
CA GLY A 382 -3.37 4.03 -12.63
C GLY A 382 -4.46 3.03 -13.02
N SER A 383 -4.12 1.99 -13.79
CA SER A 383 -5.09 0.97 -14.20
C SER A 383 -5.67 0.19 -13.02
N MET A 384 -4.85 -0.15 -12.02
CA MET A 384 -5.32 -0.89 -10.83
C MET A 384 -6.30 -0.05 -10.01
N ARG A 385 -6.01 1.23 -9.76
CA ARG A 385 -6.91 2.12 -9.02
C ARG A 385 -8.22 2.39 -9.77
N VAL A 386 -8.14 2.64 -11.08
CA VAL A 386 -9.34 2.84 -11.92
C VAL A 386 -10.18 1.57 -11.98
N PHE A 387 -9.55 0.40 -12.18
CA PHE A 387 -10.25 -0.87 -12.21
C PHE A 387 -10.93 -1.19 -10.88
N TYR A 388 -10.25 -0.93 -9.75
CA TYR A 388 -10.85 -1.07 -8.41
C TYR A 388 -12.08 -0.17 -8.25
N ALA A 389 -11.96 1.12 -8.57
CA ALA A 389 -13.07 2.06 -8.51
C ALA A 389 -14.24 1.64 -9.43
N PHE A 390 -13.93 1.15 -10.62
CA PHE A 390 -14.91 0.64 -11.56
C PHE A 390 -15.66 -0.60 -11.04
N VAL A 391 -14.96 -1.56 -10.44
CA VAL A 391 -15.58 -2.74 -9.83
C VAL A 391 -16.51 -2.34 -8.67
N LEU A 392 -16.09 -1.39 -7.83
CA LEU A 392 -16.95 -0.86 -6.76
C LEU A 392 -18.21 -0.18 -7.30
N ILE A 393 -18.08 0.64 -8.36
CA ILE A 393 -19.23 1.24 -9.05
C ILE A 393 -20.16 0.15 -9.58
N LEU A 394 -19.63 -0.89 -10.26
CA LEU A 394 -20.43 -2.00 -10.76
C LEU A 394 -21.18 -2.73 -9.63
N GLN A 395 -20.53 -2.99 -8.50
CA GLN A 395 -21.17 -3.62 -7.34
C GLN A 395 -22.35 -2.79 -6.81
N VAL A 396 -22.15 -1.47 -6.69
CA VAL A 396 -23.20 -0.54 -6.25
C VAL A 396 -24.35 -0.48 -7.28
N CYS A 397 -24.03 -0.42 -8.57
CA CYS A 397 -25.02 -0.41 -9.65
C CYS A 397 -25.87 -1.69 -9.67
N PHE A 398 -25.23 -2.88 -9.66
CA PHE A 398 -25.97 -4.15 -9.70
C PHE A 398 -26.94 -4.30 -8.52
N ASN A 399 -26.52 -3.88 -7.32
CA ASN A 399 -27.41 -3.93 -6.16
C ASN A 399 -28.58 -2.95 -6.27
N SER A 400 -28.37 -1.78 -6.87
CA SER A 400 -29.44 -0.80 -7.09
C SER A 400 -30.47 -1.29 -8.11
N PHE A 401 -30.02 -2.02 -9.14
CA PHE A 401 -30.92 -2.61 -10.14
C PHE A 401 -31.73 -3.79 -9.62
N ALA A 402 -31.15 -4.62 -8.73
CA ALA A 402 -31.82 -5.81 -8.19
C ALA A 402 -33.06 -5.50 -7.30
N GLN A 403 -33.34 -4.23 -7.01
CA GLN A 403 -34.50 -3.81 -6.22
C GLN A 403 -35.74 -3.48 -7.06
N PHE A 404 -35.60 -3.46 -8.39
CA PHE A 404 -36.70 -3.44 -9.35
C PHE A 404 -37.11 -4.86 -9.73
#